data_AF-A0AA38NML4-F1
#
_entry.id   AF-A0AA38NML4-F1
#
_cell.length_a   1.000
_cell.length_b   1.000
_cell.length_c   1.000
_cell.angle_alpha   90.00
_cell.angle_beta   90.00
_cell.angle_gamma   90.00
#
_symmetry.space_group_name_H-M   'P 1'
#
loop_
_entity.id
_entity.type
_entity.pdbx_description
1 polymer ?
#
loop_
_entity_poly.entity_id
_entity_poly.type
_entity_poly.pdbx_seq_one_letter_code
_entity_poly.pdbx_strand_id
1 'polypeptide(L)'
;MRKGARDPLDPKNIIKTKRVPKPKELGMPVPETEKQARGNNDDPENEEIPKPPKKKTRTEVVDSEHEIKSWRPLNRESVVQLQLISHTFTNLFGYHRKANASQTRFVKDTTTVWRHLESQHAGEYKKWCSENGFQKKLLQSTLDGNMVKVKPKVPVIPYSHANFLQAMLEWMIATDQPLWALQHPAYQNMIHVASRAMTTIQIPNRKVTWQEIMNMFWKFIEDTKGCFNSQQVTLRVQPPISHAGK
;
A
#
# COMPACT_ATOMS: atom_id res chain seq x y z
N MET A 1 37.35 -7.80 -30.54
CA MET A 1 36.87 -7.21 -29.27
C MET A 1 37.20 -8.18 -28.14
N ARG A 2 38.06 -7.76 -27.20
CA ARG A 2 38.72 -8.61 -26.19
C ARG A 2 37.76 -8.93 -25.04
N LYS A 3 37.63 -10.23 -24.71
CA LYS A 3 36.98 -10.73 -23.48
C LYS A 3 37.93 -10.45 -22.30
N GLY A 4 37.52 -9.58 -21.37
CA GLY A 4 38.24 -9.33 -20.13
C GLY A 4 37.82 -10.34 -19.06
N ALA A 5 38.72 -11.26 -18.72
CA ALA A 5 38.60 -12.09 -17.52
C ALA A 5 38.77 -11.20 -16.29
N ARG A 6 37.88 -11.32 -15.30
CA ARG A 6 38.04 -10.71 -13.98
C ARG A 6 38.72 -11.72 -13.08
N ASP A 7 39.83 -11.31 -12.48
CA ASP A 7 40.60 -12.13 -11.55
C ASP A 7 39.83 -12.39 -10.24
N PRO A 8 40.04 -13.56 -9.59
CA PRO A 8 39.43 -13.88 -8.30
C PRO A 8 40.04 -13.03 -7.18
N LEU A 9 39.19 -12.35 -6.41
CA LEU A 9 39.60 -11.58 -5.24
C LEU A 9 40.07 -12.52 -4.12
N ASP A 10 41.28 -12.25 -3.60
CA ASP A 10 41.96 -12.97 -2.53
C ASP A 10 41.25 -12.76 -1.17
N PRO A 11 40.79 -13.82 -0.48
CA PRO A 11 40.01 -13.71 0.76
C PRO A 11 40.84 -13.34 2.02
N LYS A 12 42.12 -12.95 1.89
CA LYS A 12 43.00 -12.72 3.06
C LYS A 12 42.98 -11.31 3.66
N ASN A 13 42.24 -10.35 3.11
CA ASN A 13 42.07 -9.03 3.72
C ASN A 13 40.93 -9.02 4.76
N ILE A 14 41.14 -9.75 5.84
CA ILE A 14 40.30 -9.68 7.05
C ILE A 14 40.63 -8.37 7.77
N ILE A 15 39.62 -7.51 7.83
CA ILE A 15 39.60 -6.22 8.50
C ILE A 15 40.01 -6.41 9.97
N LYS A 16 41.19 -5.89 10.35
CA LYS A 16 41.57 -5.70 11.75
C LYS A 16 40.67 -4.61 12.35
N THR A 17 39.58 -5.01 12.99
CA THR A 17 38.75 -4.11 13.79
C THR A 17 39.57 -3.56 14.95
N LYS A 18 39.88 -2.26 14.91
CA LYS A 18 40.47 -1.51 16.02
C LYS A 18 39.56 -1.65 17.24
N ARG A 19 40.11 -2.15 18.35
CA ARG A 19 39.44 -2.17 19.67
C ARG A 19 39.05 -0.74 20.05
N VAL A 20 37.76 -0.52 20.25
CA VAL A 20 37.22 0.70 20.85
C VAL A 20 37.65 0.73 22.33
N PRO A 21 38.29 1.81 22.82
CA PRO A 21 38.66 1.92 24.22
C PRO A 21 37.41 2.01 25.11
N LYS A 22 37.43 1.24 26.19
CA LYS A 22 36.42 1.18 27.25
C LYS A 22 36.21 2.60 27.83
N PRO A 23 34.96 3.10 27.94
CA PRO A 23 34.71 4.40 28.57
C PRO A 23 35.12 4.34 30.04
N LYS A 24 35.90 5.34 30.47
CA LYS A 24 36.27 5.56 31.87
C LYS A 24 35.00 5.94 32.64
N GLU A 25 34.72 5.20 33.71
CA GLU A 25 33.68 5.52 34.68
C GLU A 25 34.02 6.87 35.33
N LEU A 26 33.32 7.92 34.88
CA LEU A 26 33.26 9.20 35.57
C LEU A 26 32.26 9.04 36.71
N GLY A 27 32.77 8.93 37.93
CA GLY A 27 31.97 8.96 39.15
C GLY A 27 31.16 10.25 39.20
N MET A 28 29.84 10.10 39.05
CA MET A 28 28.88 11.16 39.34
C MET A 28 28.67 11.22 40.86
N PRO A 29 28.75 12.40 41.48
CA PRO A 29 28.46 12.56 42.90
C PRO A 29 26.97 12.33 43.18
N VAL A 30 26.72 11.53 44.21
CA VAL A 30 25.41 11.30 44.83
C VAL A 30 24.91 12.63 45.40
N PRO A 31 23.73 13.16 45.01
CA PRO A 31 23.15 14.30 45.69
C PRO A 31 22.68 13.86 47.09
N GLU A 32 23.22 14.55 48.08
CA GLU A 32 22.85 14.46 49.49
C GLU A 32 21.35 14.66 49.68
N THR A 33 20.81 13.84 50.59
CA THR A 33 19.45 13.87 51.12
C THR A 33 19.09 15.25 51.66
N GLU A 34 18.20 15.95 50.95
CA GLU A 34 17.54 17.15 51.46
C GLU A 34 16.37 16.77 52.37
N LYS A 35 16.33 17.48 53.49
CA LYS A 35 15.62 17.16 54.72
C LYS A 35 14.11 17.32 54.57
N GLN A 36 13.41 16.39 55.24
CA GLN A 36 12.02 16.52 55.67
C GLN A 36 11.74 17.88 56.31
N ALA A 37 10.84 18.65 55.69
CA ALA A 37 10.03 19.64 56.37
C ALA A 37 8.61 19.06 56.52
N ARG A 38 8.26 18.70 57.76
CA ARG A 38 6.87 18.47 58.18
C ARG A 38 6.17 19.83 58.17
N GLY A 39 5.22 20.00 57.25
CA GLY A 39 4.19 21.03 57.32
C GLY A 39 2.85 20.36 57.56
N ASN A 40 2.24 20.63 58.72
CA ASN A 40 0.91 20.19 59.10
C ASN A 40 -0.17 20.88 58.27
N ASN A 41 -1.28 20.15 58.08
CA ASN A 41 -2.69 20.56 58.02
C ASN A 41 -3.05 21.83 57.23
N ASP A 42 -3.94 21.69 56.25
CA ASP A 42 -5.34 22.10 56.41
C ASP A 42 -6.13 21.74 55.13
N ASP A 43 -7.11 20.85 55.30
CA ASP A 43 -8.30 20.78 54.43
C ASP A 43 -8.96 22.18 54.43
N PRO A 44 -9.46 22.68 53.28
CA PRO A 44 -10.86 22.38 52.96
C PRO A 44 -11.23 22.37 51.46
N GLU A 45 -12.48 21.98 51.22
CA GLU A 45 -13.31 22.35 50.06
C GLU A 45 -13.13 21.59 48.74
N ASN A 46 -13.72 20.40 48.69
CA ASN A 46 -14.97 20.16 47.95
C ASN A 46 -15.20 20.98 46.65
N GLU A 47 -14.35 20.81 45.62
CA GLU A 47 -14.68 21.24 44.27
C GLU A 47 -15.53 20.19 43.55
N GLU A 48 -16.79 20.58 43.35
CA GLU A 48 -17.85 19.84 42.68
C GLU A 48 -17.51 19.68 41.17
N ILE A 49 -17.06 18.49 40.77
CA ILE A 49 -16.78 18.17 39.36
C ILE A 49 -18.08 18.22 38.55
N PRO A 50 -18.21 19.09 37.53
CA PRO A 50 -19.41 19.15 36.70
C PRO A 50 -19.58 17.87 35.87
N LYS A 51 -20.73 17.21 36.05
CA LYS A 51 -21.13 16.03 35.29
C LYS A 51 -21.14 16.31 33.79
N PRO A 52 -20.54 15.45 32.94
CA PRO A 52 -20.58 15.62 31.50
C PRO A 52 -22.01 15.43 30.95
N PRO A 53 -22.41 16.21 29.93
CA PRO A 53 -23.73 16.10 29.32
C PRO A 53 -23.87 14.76 28.58
N LYS A 54 -24.93 14.02 28.92
CA LYS A 54 -25.38 12.79 28.25
C LYS A 54 -25.72 13.10 26.79
N LYS A 55 -24.80 12.85 25.86
CA LYS A 55 -25.10 12.88 24.42
C LYS A 55 -25.77 11.57 24.03
N LYS A 56 -27.01 11.71 23.54
CA LYS A 56 -27.86 10.64 23.03
C LYS A 56 -27.22 10.02 21.79
N THR A 57 -27.07 8.71 21.84
CA THR A 57 -26.92 7.80 20.71
C THR A 57 -28.07 8.00 19.72
N ARG A 58 -27.75 8.09 18.42
CA ARG A 58 -28.46 7.43 17.29
C ARG A 58 -27.96 8.05 15.99
N THR A 59 -26.91 7.46 15.43
CA THR A 59 -26.60 7.61 14.01
C THR A 59 -27.03 6.30 13.35
N GLU A 60 -28.08 6.40 12.53
CA GLU A 60 -28.58 5.33 11.70
C GLU A 60 -27.52 4.97 10.66
N VAL A 61 -27.01 3.74 10.74
CA VAL A 61 -26.28 3.11 9.65
C VAL A 61 -27.33 2.77 8.60
N VAL A 62 -27.44 3.61 7.58
CA VAL A 62 -28.21 3.31 6.37
C VAL A 62 -27.36 2.37 5.53
N ASP A 63 -27.67 1.08 5.61
CA ASP A 63 -27.17 0.04 4.72
C ASP A 63 -27.49 0.42 3.27
N SER A 64 -26.46 0.86 2.54
CA SER A 64 -26.52 1.21 1.12
C SER A 64 -25.90 0.09 0.29
N GLU A 65 -26.47 -1.12 0.42
CA GLU A 65 -26.09 -2.31 -0.37
C GLU A 65 -27.15 -2.74 -1.40
N HIS A 66 -28.04 -1.86 -1.84
CA HIS A 66 -29.03 -2.18 -2.88
C HIS A 66 -29.03 -1.18 -4.03
N GLU A 67 -28.03 -1.25 -4.92
CA GLU A 67 -28.20 -0.91 -6.34
C GLU A 67 -26.98 -1.29 -7.21
N ILE A 68 -26.67 -2.59 -7.30
CA ILE A 68 -25.94 -3.12 -8.45
C ILE A 68 -26.77 -4.27 -9.04
N LYS A 69 -27.91 -3.93 -9.64
CA LYS A 69 -28.70 -4.86 -10.45
C LYS A 69 -28.95 -4.27 -11.83
N SER A 70 -28.56 -5.05 -12.83
CA SER A 70 -28.85 -4.92 -14.27
C SER A 70 -27.90 -4.01 -15.07
N TRP A 71 -26.67 -4.50 -15.28
CA TRP A 71 -26.03 -4.35 -16.60
C TRP A 71 -26.55 -5.51 -17.46
N ARG A 72 -27.55 -5.25 -18.32
CA ARG A 72 -27.86 -6.23 -19.37
C ARG A 72 -26.73 -6.15 -20.41
N PRO A 73 -26.06 -7.27 -20.75
CA PRO A 73 -25.13 -7.27 -21.86
C PRO A 73 -25.90 -6.89 -23.14
N LEU A 74 -25.28 -6.04 -23.98
CA LEU A 74 -25.83 -5.78 -25.31
C LEU A 74 -25.99 -7.12 -26.04
N ASN A 75 -27.16 -7.31 -26.67
CA ASN A 75 -27.43 -8.46 -27.52
C ASN A 75 -26.28 -8.63 -28.52
N ARG A 76 -25.84 -9.87 -28.74
CA ARG A 76 -24.79 -10.22 -29.70
C ARG A 76 -25.09 -9.65 -31.10
N GLU A 77 -26.36 -9.53 -31.45
CA GLU A 77 -26.82 -8.95 -32.72
C GLU A 77 -26.51 -7.46 -32.86
N SER A 78 -26.58 -6.67 -31.79
CA SER A 78 -26.25 -5.24 -31.86
C SER A 78 -24.74 -4.99 -31.97
N VAL A 79 -23.90 -5.90 -31.47
CA VAL A 79 -22.45 -5.85 -31.69
C VAL A 79 -22.10 -6.11 -33.16
N VAL A 80 -22.78 -7.07 -33.79
CA VAL A 80 -22.60 -7.39 -35.22
C VAL A 80 -23.09 -6.26 -36.12
N GLN A 81 -24.22 -5.61 -35.80
CA GLN A 81 -24.69 -4.45 -36.55
C GLN A 81 -23.75 -3.24 -36.44
N LEU A 82 -23.17 -2.99 -35.26
CA LEU A 82 -22.17 -1.91 -35.10
C LEU A 82 -20.89 -2.18 -35.88
N GLN A 83 -20.45 -3.43 -35.99
CA GLN A 83 -19.32 -3.80 -36.85
C GLN A 83 -19.66 -3.62 -38.34
N LEU A 84 -20.88 -3.95 -38.76
CA LEU A 84 -21.32 -3.77 -40.14
C LEU A 84 -21.42 -2.28 -40.53
N ILE A 85 -21.94 -1.44 -39.64
CA ILE A 85 -22.01 0.02 -39.83
C ILE A 85 -20.60 0.64 -39.90
N SER A 86 -19.67 0.19 -39.06
CA SER A 86 -18.28 0.66 -39.13
C SER A 86 -17.61 0.31 -40.46
N HIS A 87 -17.95 -0.85 -41.05
CA HIS A 87 -17.35 -1.33 -42.29
C HIS A 87 -17.97 -0.69 -43.54
N THR A 88 -19.27 -0.37 -43.52
CA THR A 88 -19.92 0.38 -44.61
C THR A 88 -19.47 1.84 -44.63
N PHE A 89 -19.22 2.44 -43.46
CA PHE A 89 -18.73 3.83 -43.39
C PHE A 89 -17.32 4.00 -43.96
N THR A 90 -16.41 3.03 -43.75
CA THR A 90 -15.05 3.08 -44.35
C THR A 90 -15.07 2.91 -45.87
N ASN A 91 -16.06 2.18 -46.41
CA ASN A 91 -16.18 1.95 -47.85
C ASN A 91 -16.89 3.10 -48.58
N LEU A 92 -17.88 3.74 -47.94
CA LEU A 92 -18.66 4.82 -48.56
C LEU A 92 -17.88 6.15 -48.65
N PHE A 93 -16.92 6.37 -47.75
CA PHE A 93 -16.17 7.64 -47.68
C PHE A 93 -14.77 7.63 -48.32
N GLY A 94 -14.40 6.58 -49.06
CA GLY A 94 -13.33 6.66 -50.07
C GLY A 94 -12.01 7.32 -49.63
N TYR A 95 -11.56 7.15 -48.39
CA TYR A 95 -10.31 7.74 -47.91
C TYR A 95 -9.11 6.89 -48.35
N HIS A 96 -8.78 6.90 -49.65
CA HIS A 96 -7.46 6.50 -50.13
C HIS A 96 -6.46 7.63 -49.88
N ARG A 97 -6.12 7.87 -48.61
CA ARG A 97 -5.01 8.76 -48.25
C ARG A 97 -3.73 7.93 -48.19
N LYS A 98 -2.87 8.05 -49.22
CA LYS A 98 -1.49 7.55 -49.17
C LYS A 98 -0.75 8.31 -48.05
N ALA A 99 -0.67 7.72 -46.87
CA ALA A 99 0.04 8.29 -45.73
C ALA A 99 1.22 7.40 -45.34
N ASN A 100 2.38 8.04 -45.26
CA ASN A 100 3.65 7.46 -44.84
C ASN A 100 3.53 6.80 -43.45
N ALA A 101 4.19 5.65 -43.32
CA ALA A 101 4.20 4.82 -42.13
C ALA A 101 4.90 5.52 -40.94
N SER A 102 4.19 6.40 -40.24
CA SER A 102 4.42 6.60 -38.82
C SER A 102 3.30 5.89 -38.08
N GLN A 103 3.70 4.87 -37.31
CA GLN A 103 2.83 3.95 -36.59
C GLN A 103 2.13 4.70 -35.44
N THR A 104 1.11 5.47 -35.77
CA THR A 104 0.17 6.00 -34.79
C THR A 104 -0.67 4.83 -34.30
N ARG A 105 -0.53 4.53 -33.00
CA ARG A 105 -1.31 3.51 -32.30
C ARG A 105 -2.77 3.95 -32.35
N PHE A 106 -3.53 3.46 -33.34
CA PHE A 106 -4.95 3.72 -33.49
C PHE A 106 -5.64 3.30 -32.19
N VAL A 107 -6.06 4.27 -31.39
CA VAL A 107 -6.84 4.02 -30.18
C VAL A 107 -8.20 3.54 -30.66
N LYS A 108 -8.48 2.23 -30.54
CA LYS A 108 -9.79 1.61 -30.81
C LYS A 108 -10.84 2.00 -29.75
N ASP A 109 -10.81 3.23 -29.25
CA ASP A 109 -11.88 3.73 -28.41
C ASP A 109 -13.03 4.14 -29.32
N THR A 110 -14.05 3.29 -29.38
CA THR A 110 -15.32 3.55 -30.08
C THR A 110 -15.92 4.88 -29.66
N THR A 111 -15.68 5.31 -28.42
CA THR A 111 -16.08 6.63 -27.90
C THR A 111 -15.53 7.80 -28.71
N THR A 112 -14.35 7.65 -29.32
CA THR A 112 -13.73 8.70 -30.15
C THR A 112 -14.41 8.82 -31.51
N VAL A 113 -14.81 7.70 -32.11
CA VAL A 113 -15.56 7.68 -33.38
C VAL A 113 -16.95 8.29 -33.18
N TRP A 114 -17.59 8.01 -32.05
CA TRP A 114 -18.91 8.54 -31.74
C TRP A 114 -18.86 10.05 -31.51
N ARG A 115 -17.84 10.56 -30.79
CA ARG A 115 -17.59 12.00 -30.65
C ARG A 115 -17.27 12.67 -31.98
N HIS A 116 -16.56 11.98 -32.89
CA HIS A 116 -16.27 12.50 -34.22
C HIS A 116 -17.55 12.60 -35.07
N LEU A 117 -18.35 11.54 -35.13
CA LEU A 117 -19.65 11.53 -35.82
C LEU A 117 -20.59 12.58 -35.23
N GLU A 118 -20.59 12.76 -33.91
CA GLU A 118 -21.40 13.80 -33.28
C GLU A 118 -20.92 15.23 -33.61
N SER A 119 -19.61 15.47 -33.69
CA SER A 119 -19.08 16.81 -33.98
C SER A 119 -19.11 17.19 -35.46
N GLN A 120 -18.75 16.26 -36.35
CA GLN A 120 -18.63 16.52 -37.79
C GLN A 120 -19.90 16.16 -38.57
N HIS A 121 -20.69 15.20 -38.08
CA HIS A 121 -21.88 14.66 -38.76
C HIS A 121 -23.13 14.73 -37.88
N ALA A 122 -23.25 15.80 -37.07
CA ALA A 122 -24.29 15.95 -36.05
C ALA A 122 -25.71 15.72 -36.58
N GLY A 123 -26.01 16.18 -37.81
CA GLY A 123 -27.33 16.05 -38.42
C GLY A 123 -27.68 14.61 -38.80
N GLU A 124 -26.78 13.94 -39.53
CA GLU A 124 -26.94 12.55 -39.95
C GLU A 124 -26.98 11.60 -38.75
N TYR A 125 -26.11 11.85 -37.76
CA TYR A 125 -26.07 11.07 -36.53
C TYR A 125 -27.38 11.20 -35.73
N LYS A 126 -27.94 12.41 -35.58
CA LYS A 126 -29.24 12.62 -34.91
C LYS A 126 -30.37 11.90 -35.64
N LYS A 127 -30.40 11.97 -36.98
CA LYS A 127 -31.42 11.29 -37.79
C LYS A 127 -31.34 9.78 -37.59
N TRP A 128 -30.14 9.21 -37.68
CA TRP A 128 -29.91 7.78 -37.42
C TRP A 128 -30.32 7.38 -35.99
N CYS A 129 -29.99 8.19 -34.96
CA CYS A 129 -30.42 7.92 -33.59
C CYS A 129 -31.95 7.89 -33.44
N SER A 130 -32.67 8.82 -34.07
CA SER A 130 -34.14 8.84 -34.05
C SER A 130 -34.74 7.62 -34.74
N GLU A 131 -34.20 7.23 -35.90
CA GLU A 131 -34.68 6.08 -36.67
C GLU A 131 -34.45 4.74 -35.95
N ASN A 132 -33.37 4.64 -35.16
CA ASN A 132 -33.01 3.41 -34.45
C ASN A 132 -33.45 3.40 -32.97
N GLY A 133 -34.25 4.37 -32.53
CA GLY A 133 -34.70 4.47 -31.14
C GLY A 133 -33.55 4.70 -30.14
N PHE A 134 -32.41 5.20 -30.60
CA PHE A 134 -31.25 5.45 -29.75
C PHE A 134 -31.45 6.74 -28.97
N GLN A 135 -31.95 6.63 -27.74
CA GLN A 135 -32.00 7.75 -26.82
C GLN A 135 -30.58 8.12 -26.39
N LYS A 136 -30.12 9.32 -26.78
CA LYS A 136 -28.83 9.87 -26.40
C LYS A 136 -28.75 10.04 -24.87
N LYS A 137 -28.26 9.03 -24.15
CA LYS A 137 -28.00 9.07 -22.70
C LYS A 137 -26.76 9.91 -22.32
N LEU A 138 -26.44 10.95 -23.10
CA LEU A 138 -25.33 11.86 -22.83
C LEU A 138 -25.86 13.23 -22.44
N LEU A 139 -26.73 13.25 -21.43
CA LEU A 139 -26.70 14.35 -20.47
C LEU A 139 -25.54 14.04 -19.54
N GLN A 140 -24.33 14.46 -19.92
CA GLN A 140 -23.31 14.66 -18.91
C GLN A 140 -23.79 15.87 -18.11
N SER A 141 -24.67 15.62 -17.13
CA SER A 141 -25.04 16.60 -16.12
C SER A 141 -23.76 17.23 -15.61
N THR A 142 -23.79 18.54 -15.41
CA THR A 142 -22.74 19.38 -14.84
C THR A 142 -21.79 18.57 -13.95
N LEU A 143 -20.48 18.73 -14.17
CA LEU A 143 -19.40 17.99 -13.50
C LEU A 143 -19.54 17.92 -11.97
N ASP A 144 -20.31 18.85 -11.40
CA ASP A 144 -20.69 18.98 -10.00
C ASP A 144 -21.33 17.72 -9.40
N GLY A 145 -22.06 16.91 -10.17
CA GLY A 145 -22.67 15.67 -9.66
C GLY A 145 -21.65 14.61 -9.19
N ASN A 146 -20.44 14.64 -9.75
CA ASN A 146 -19.35 13.72 -9.41
C ASN A 146 -18.22 14.39 -8.62
N MET A 147 -18.36 15.67 -8.25
CA MET A 147 -17.45 16.30 -7.30
C MET A 147 -17.76 15.76 -5.90
N VAL A 148 -17.17 14.61 -5.57
CA VAL A 148 -17.12 14.13 -4.19
C VAL A 148 -16.44 15.23 -3.39
N LYS A 149 -17.19 15.89 -2.50
CA LYS A 149 -16.65 16.86 -1.55
C LYS A 149 -15.42 16.22 -0.91
N VAL A 150 -14.24 16.71 -1.24
CA VAL A 150 -12.99 16.19 -0.70
C VAL A 150 -13.12 16.30 0.81
N LYS A 151 -13.11 15.16 1.50
CA LYS A 151 -13.24 15.14 2.96
C LYS A 151 -12.20 16.12 3.52
N PRO A 152 -12.59 17.06 4.39
CA PRO A 152 -11.67 18.06 4.91
C PRO A 152 -10.44 17.33 5.47
N LYS A 153 -9.25 17.78 5.05
CA LYS A 153 -7.98 17.19 5.47
C LYS A 153 -7.92 17.30 7.00
N VAL A 154 -7.96 16.16 7.68
CA VAL A 154 -7.85 16.12 9.15
C VAL A 154 -6.52 16.80 9.51
N PRO A 155 -6.52 17.81 10.40
CA PRO A 155 -5.29 18.49 10.79
C PRO A 155 -4.33 17.45 11.39
N VAL A 156 -3.07 17.51 10.95
CA VAL A 156 -2.02 16.64 11.48
C VAL A 156 -1.72 17.13 12.89
N ILE A 157 -1.99 16.29 13.90
CA ILE A 157 -1.66 16.60 15.28
C ILE A 157 -0.13 16.65 15.38
N PRO A 158 0.48 17.78 15.78
CA PRO A 158 1.91 17.85 15.97
C PRO A 158 2.34 16.86 17.05
N TYR A 159 3.51 16.26 16.88
CA TYR A 159 4.05 15.34 17.88
C TYR A 159 4.24 16.07 19.21
N SER A 160 3.61 15.56 20.27
CA SER A 160 3.93 15.88 21.64
C SER A 160 4.18 14.57 22.39
N HIS A 161 5.14 14.58 23.31
CA HIS A 161 5.46 13.37 24.06
C HIS A 161 4.26 12.86 24.87
N ALA A 162 3.45 13.76 25.44
CA ALA A 162 2.24 13.42 26.18
C ALA A 162 1.18 12.74 25.29
N ASN A 163 0.90 13.27 24.10
CA ASN A 163 -0.07 12.68 23.16
C ASN A 163 0.40 11.31 22.67
N PHE A 164 1.72 11.16 22.44
CA PHE A 164 2.29 9.89 22.03
C PHE A 164 2.19 8.83 23.12
N LEU A 165 2.54 9.18 24.37
CA LEU A 165 2.39 8.27 25.51
C LEU A 165 0.93 7.87 25.71
N GLN A 166 -0.01 8.81 25.64
CA GLN A 166 -1.44 8.51 25.75
C GLN A 166 -1.90 7.54 24.66
N ALA A 167 -1.60 7.84 23.39
CA ALA A 167 -1.97 6.98 22.27
C ALA A 167 -1.34 5.58 22.38
N MET A 168 -0.11 5.49 22.88
CA MET A 168 0.57 4.22 23.12
C MET A 168 -0.11 3.40 24.21
N LEU A 169 -0.47 4.03 25.34
CA LEU A 169 -1.19 3.37 26.44
C LEU A 169 -2.57 2.88 25.98
N GLU A 170 -3.33 3.72 25.28
CA GLU A 170 -4.62 3.36 24.69
C GLU A 170 -4.49 2.17 23.74
N TRP A 171 -3.47 2.18 22.86
CA TRP A 171 -3.20 1.07 21.96
C TRP A 171 -2.87 -0.22 22.71
N MET A 172 -2.01 -0.15 23.75
CA MET A 172 -1.63 -1.31 24.55
C MET A 172 -2.83 -1.94 25.27
N ILE A 173 -3.69 -1.13 25.89
CA ILE A 173 -4.91 -1.60 26.56
C ILE A 173 -5.88 -2.20 25.55
N ALA A 174 -6.09 -1.55 24.41
CA ALA A 174 -7.03 -2.03 23.40
C ALA A 174 -6.61 -3.34 22.72
N THR A 175 -5.32 -3.69 22.78
CA THR A 175 -4.76 -4.88 22.11
C THR A 175 -4.17 -5.91 23.07
N ASP A 176 -4.38 -5.72 24.37
CA ASP A 176 -3.86 -6.56 25.47
C ASP A 176 -2.36 -6.90 25.31
N GLN A 177 -1.56 -5.91 24.90
CA GLN A 177 -0.13 -6.12 24.66
C GLN A 177 0.67 -6.03 25.97
N PRO A 178 1.66 -6.92 26.19
CA PRO A 178 2.51 -6.85 27.37
C PRO A 178 3.43 -5.62 27.31
N LEU A 179 3.81 -5.09 28.47
CA LEU A 179 4.69 -3.91 28.57
C LEU A 179 6.05 -4.09 27.88
N TRP A 180 6.55 -5.32 27.81
CA TRP A 180 7.80 -5.64 27.11
C TRP A 180 7.71 -5.47 25.59
N ALA A 181 6.53 -5.40 24.99
CA ALA A 181 6.38 -5.14 23.55
C ALA A 181 7.02 -3.80 23.14
N LEU A 182 7.00 -2.79 24.03
CA LEU A 182 7.63 -1.48 23.79
C LEU A 182 9.15 -1.53 23.76
N GLN A 183 9.75 -2.51 24.44
CA GLN A 183 11.20 -2.71 24.48
C GLN A 183 11.69 -3.55 23.29
N HIS A 184 10.78 -4.13 22.51
CA HIS A 184 11.16 -4.97 21.38
C HIS A 184 11.82 -4.13 20.27
N PRO A 185 13.01 -4.49 19.78
CA PRO A 185 13.76 -3.67 18.82
C PRO A 185 13.01 -3.46 17.50
N ALA A 186 12.18 -4.42 17.07
CA ALA A 186 11.37 -4.25 15.87
C ALA A 186 10.29 -3.16 16.03
N TYR A 187 9.71 -3.03 17.23
CA TYR A 187 8.75 -1.97 17.52
C TYR A 187 9.43 -0.59 17.50
N GLN A 188 10.59 -0.47 18.14
CA GLN A 188 11.39 0.77 18.12
C GLN A 188 11.80 1.16 16.71
N ASN A 189 12.23 0.21 15.89
CA ASN A 189 12.57 0.45 14.49
C ASN A 189 11.35 0.93 13.69
N MET A 190 10.18 0.33 13.89
CA MET A 190 8.93 0.78 13.25
C MET A 190 8.61 2.24 13.61
N ILE A 191 8.71 2.62 14.89
CA ILE A 191 8.48 4.01 15.32
C ILE A 191 9.52 4.96 14.74
N HIS A 192 10.79 4.55 14.68
CA HIS A 192 11.86 5.36 14.08
C HIS A 192 11.70 5.56 12.57
N VAL A 193 11.24 4.53 11.83
CA VAL A 193 10.90 4.66 10.41
C VAL A 193 9.69 5.58 10.23
N ALA A 194 8.66 5.42 11.06
CA ALA A 194 7.46 6.23 11.06
C ALA A 194 7.76 7.72 11.33
N SER A 195 8.58 8.03 12.35
CA SER A 195 8.91 9.42 12.71
C SER A 195 9.70 10.17 11.64
N ARG A 196 10.41 9.43 10.76
CA ARG A 196 11.15 9.99 9.63
C ARG A 196 10.33 10.16 8.36
N ALA A 197 9.10 9.64 8.31
CA ALA A 197 8.23 9.79 7.17
C ALA A 197 7.77 11.25 7.04
N MET A 198 8.12 11.92 5.94
CA MET A 198 7.65 13.29 5.65
C MET A 198 6.17 13.33 5.22
N THR A 199 5.66 12.18 4.79
CA THR A 199 4.30 12.00 4.28
C THR A 199 3.44 11.25 5.28
N THR A 200 2.12 11.28 5.08
CA THR A 200 1.18 10.48 5.88
C THR A 200 1.55 9.00 5.78
N ILE A 201 1.79 8.38 6.93
CA ILE A 201 2.07 6.94 7.03
C ILE A 201 0.82 6.19 6.61
N GLN A 202 0.92 5.40 5.54
CA GLN A 202 -0.16 4.50 5.13
C GLN A 202 -0.02 3.19 5.89
N ILE A 203 -0.98 2.90 6.76
CA ILE A 203 -1.06 1.61 7.44
C ILE A 203 -1.61 0.59 6.45
N PRO A 204 -0.89 -0.49 6.13
CA PRO A 204 -1.35 -1.49 5.19
C PRO A 204 -2.61 -2.21 5.73
N ASN A 205 -3.50 -2.59 4.81
CA ASN A 205 -4.67 -3.39 5.15
C ASN A 205 -4.24 -4.82 5.56
N ARG A 206 -5.00 -5.46 6.46
CA ARG A 206 -4.78 -6.83 6.96
C ARG A 206 -4.45 -7.83 5.86
N LYS A 207 -5.16 -7.79 4.71
CA LYS A 207 -4.90 -8.70 3.59
C LYS A 207 -3.51 -8.51 3.00
N VAL A 208 -3.07 -7.26 2.85
CA VAL A 208 -1.74 -6.91 2.33
C VAL A 208 -0.67 -7.33 3.33
N THR A 209 -0.85 -7.01 4.61
CA THR A 209 0.07 -7.42 5.68
C THR A 209 0.22 -8.93 5.75
N TRP A 210 -0.89 -9.68 5.64
CA TRP A 210 -0.85 -11.14 5.66
C TRP A 210 -0.12 -11.72 4.44
N GLN A 211 -0.37 -11.18 3.24
CA GLN A 211 0.35 -11.58 2.04
C GLN A 211 1.85 -11.34 2.18
N GLU A 212 2.26 -10.21 2.74
CA GLU A 212 3.68 -9.90 2.94
C GLU A 212 4.34 -10.83 3.95
N ILE A 213 3.65 -11.18 5.04
CA ILE A 213 4.12 -12.18 6.01
C ILE A 213 4.33 -13.54 5.31
N MET A 214 3.36 -13.97 4.49
CA MET A 214 3.48 -15.23 3.75
C MET A 214 4.63 -15.20 2.74
N ASN A 215 4.82 -14.08 2.04
CA ASN A 215 5.94 -13.92 1.11
C ASN A 215 7.29 -14.01 1.83
N MET A 216 7.44 -13.33 2.97
CA MET A 216 8.66 -13.41 3.79
C MET A 216 8.90 -14.84 4.29
N PHE A 217 7.85 -15.54 4.71
CA PHE A 217 7.94 -16.94 5.14
C PHE A 217 8.36 -17.86 3.99
N TRP A 218 7.75 -17.75 2.82
CA TRP A 218 8.11 -18.56 1.65
C TRP A 218 9.55 -18.32 1.22
N LYS A 219 10.00 -17.06 1.20
CA LYS A 219 11.38 -16.72 0.91
C LYS A 219 12.36 -17.38 1.89
N PHE A 220 12.04 -17.36 3.18
CA PHE A 220 12.84 -18.05 4.19
C PHE A 220 12.91 -19.58 3.95
N ILE A 221 11.81 -20.21 3.56
CA ILE A 221 11.78 -21.63 3.20
C ILE A 221 12.61 -21.92 1.93
N GLU A 222 12.61 -21.02 0.95
CA GLU A 222 13.45 -21.15 -0.25
C GLU A 222 14.94 -21.03 0.07
N ASP A 223 15.32 -20.03 0.87
CA ASP A 223 16.71 -19.81 1.29
C ASP A 223 17.25 -21.02 2.06
N THR A 224 16.44 -21.56 2.99
CA THR A 224 16.83 -22.76 3.76
C THR A 224 16.95 -24.00 2.89
N LYS A 225 16.07 -24.21 1.90
CA LYS A 225 16.21 -25.32 0.93
C LYS A 225 17.53 -25.24 0.15
N GLY A 226 17.97 -24.04 -0.22
CA GLY A 226 19.28 -23.84 -0.86
C GLY A 226 20.46 -24.31 0.02
N CYS A 227 20.40 -24.00 1.31
CA CYS A 227 21.42 -24.45 2.27
C CYS A 227 21.43 -25.97 2.45
N PHE A 228 20.27 -26.62 2.49
CA PHE A 228 20.21 -28.09 2.64
C PHE A 228 20.64 -28.84 1.37
N ASN A 229 20.28 -28.33 0.18
CA ASN A 229 20.67 -28.99 -1.08
C ASN A 229 22.16 -28.87 -1.38
N SER A 230 22.81 -27.77 -0.97
CA SER A 230 24.27 -27.63 -1.09
C SER A 230 25.03 -28.50 -0.10
N GLN A 231 24.37 -28.95 0.97
CA GLN A 231 24.86 -29.93 1.93
C GLN A 231 24.38 -31.35 1.65
N GLN A 232 24.00 -31.70 0.40
CA GLN A 232 24.01 -33.10 0.03
C GLN A 232 25.45 -33.61 0.14
N VAL A 233 25.74 -34.10 1.34
CA VAL A 233 26.92 -34.83 1.74
C VAL A 233 27.11 -35.83 0.63
N THR A 234 28.17 -35.64 -0.16
CA THR A 234 28.72 -36.72 -0.95
C THR A 234 29.10 -37.75 0.09
N LEU A 235 28.18 -38.66 0.40
CA LEU A 235 28.45 -39.88 1.10
C LEU A 235 29.42 -40.58 0.15
N ARG A 236 30.71 -40.26 0.28
CA ARG A 236 31.78 -41.07 -0.26
C ARG A 236 31.56 -42.41 0.40
N VAL A 237 30.87 -43.28 -0.33
CA VAL A 237 30.88 -44.71 -0.09
C VAL A 237 32.36 -45.04 0.02
N GLN A 238 32.82 -45.31 1.25
CA GLN A 238 34.19 -45.72 1.42
C GLN A 238 34.36 -46.98 0.58
N PRO A 239 35.34 -47.02 -0.34
CA PRO A 239 35.59 -48.22 -1.10
C PRO A 239 35.82 -49.37 -0.11
N PRO A 240 35.30 -50.56 -0.39
CA PRO A 240 35.47 -51.71 0.49
C PRO A 240 36.96 -51.89 0.77
N ILE A 241 37.33 -51.91 2.05
CA ILE A 241 38.70 -52.12 2.50
C ILE A 241 39.09 -53.52 2.05
N SER A 242 39.83 -53.61 0.95
CA SER A 242 40.41 -54.85 0.48
C SER A 242 41.50 -55.24 1.46
N HIS A 243 41.19 -56.16 2.38
CA HIS A 243 42.18 -56.82 3.22
C HIS A 243 43.10 -57.65 2.32
N ALA A 244 44.28 -57.11 2.02
CA ALA A 244 45.37 -57.86 1.42
C ALA A 244 45.80 -58.94 2.43
N GLY A 245 45.62 -60.20 2.04
CA GLY A 245 46.07 -61.37 2.80
C GLY A 245 47.58 -61.36 2.98
N LYS A 246 48.00 -61.81 4.16
CA LYS A 246 49.38 -62.14 4.51
C LYS A 246 49.71 -63.56 4.09
#